data_AF-A0A5F1ET44-F1
#
_entry.id   AF-A0A5F1ET44-F1
#
_cell.length_a   1.000
_cell.length_b   1.000
_cell.length_c   1.000
_cell.angle_alpha   90.00
_cell.angle_beta   90.00
_cell.angle_gamma   90.00
#
_symmetry.space_group_name_H-M   'P 1'
#
loop_
_entity.id
_entity.type
_entity.pdbx_description
1 polymer ?
#
loop_
_entity_poly.entity_id
_entity_poly.type
_entity_poly.pdbx_seq_one_letter_code
_entity_poly.pdbx_strand_id
1 'polypeptide(L)' 'MGAINIKDLVKLIFLCIGLMFAIVVMAYLLASVIVYFKINTFDFNWSEALPDAFRVGGVGGTILGLGLWIKAKLQERK' A
#
# COMPACT_ATOMS: atom_id res chain seq x y z
N MET A 1 4.18 6.66 29.52
CA MET A 1 4.17 6.68 28.03
C MET A 1 2.73 6.43 27.62
N GLY A 2 2.08 7.43 27.03
CA GLY A 2 0.61 7.56 27.01
C GLY A 2 -0.11 6.43 26.28
N ALA A 3 -1.31 6.11 26.76
CA ALA A 3 -2.21 5.11 26.16
C ALA A 3 -2.27 5.30 24.64
N ILE A 4 -1.85 4.28 23.90
CA ILE A 4 -1.85 4.31 22.45
C ILE A 4 -3.31 4.35 22.02
N ASN A 5 -3.71 5.50 21.51
CA ASN A 5 -5.07 5.69 21.08
C ASN A 5 -5.28 4.85 19.81
N ILE A 6 -6.27 3.97 19.85
CA ILE A 6 -6.69 3.13 18.71
C ILE A 6 -6.90 4.00 17.44
N LYS A 7 -7.27 5.27 17.62
CA LYS A 7 -7.39 6.28 16.56
C LYS A 7 -6.08 6.53 15.79
N ASP A 8 -4.95 6.51 16.48
CA ASP A 8 -3.62 6.70 15.89
C ASP A 8 -3.20 5.48 15.08
N LEU A 9 -3.51 4.29 15.58
CA LEU A 9 -3.30 3.02 14.88
C LEU A 9 -4.12 2.95 13.58
N VAL A 10 -5.40 3.35 13.64
CA VAL A 10 -6.27 3.42 12.47
C VAL A 10 -5.74 4.43 11.46
N LYS A 11 -5.26 5.60 11.91
CA LYS A 11 -4.61 6.59 11.02
C LYS A 11 -3.39 5.99 10.32
N LEU A 12 -2.55 5.25 11.03
CA LEU A 12 -1.34 4.67 10.47
C LEU A 12 -1.65 3.53 9.49
N ILE A 13 -2.67 2.71 9.77
CA ILE A 13 -3.16 1.67 8.83
C ILE A 13 -3.67 2.32 7.55
N PHE A 14 -4.47 3.39 7.66
CA PHE A 14 -5.00 4.10 6.50
C PHE A 14 -3.89 4.74 5.67
N LEU A 15 -2.89 5.34 6.34
CA LEU A 15 -1.69 5.87 5.70
C LEU A 15 -0.93 4.76 4.96
N CYS A 16 -0.77 3.59 5.58
CA CYS A 16 -0.03 2.46 5.02
C CYS A 16 -0.71 1.87 3.77
N ILE A 17 -2.04 1.73 3.81
CA ILE A 17 -2.84 1.30 2.66
C ILE A 17 -2.71 2.33 1.52
N GLY A 18 -2.84 3.63 1.84
CA GLY A 18 -2.69 4.70 0.86
C GLY A 18 -1.29 4.74 0.24
N LEU A 19 -0.24 4.51 1.04
CA LEU A 19 1.15 4.49 0.58
C LEU A 19 1.42 3.29 -0.34
N MET A 20 0.93 2.10 0.02
CA MET A 20 1.03 0.92 -0.83
C MET A 20 0.29 1.10 -2.15
N PHE A 21 -0.92 1.66 -2.12
CA PHE A 21 -1.67 1.98 -3.32
C PHE A 21 -0.91 2.97 -4.22
N ALA A 22 -0.36 4.04 -3.63
CA ALA A 22 0.44 5.02 -4.35
C ALA A 22 1.68 4.38 -5.00
N ILE A 23 2.41 3.51 -4.28
CA ILE A 23 3.59 2.81 -4.80
C ILE A 23 3.22 1.94 -6.00
N VAL A 24 2.14 1.16 -5.91
CA VAL A 24 1.74 0.27 -7.02
C VAL A 24 1.31 1.07 -8.25
N VAL A 25 0.49 2.12 -8.07
CA VAL A 25 0.10 3.01 -9.18
C VAL A 25 1.33 3.66 -9.81
N MET A 26 2.30 4.08 -9.00
CA MET A 26 3.53 4.71 -9.48
C MET A 26 4.44 3.72 -10.22
N ALA A 27 4.51 2.46 -9.78
CA ALA A 27 5.22 1.40 -10.47
C ALA A 27 4.62 1.11 -11.86
N TYR A 28 3.29 1.04 -11.97
CA TYR A 28 2.60 0.88 -13.24
C TYR A 28 2.80 2.08 -14.17
N LEU A 29 2.74 3.30 -13.63
CA LEU A 29 3.02 4.53 -14.40
C LEU A 29 4.44 4.54 -14.92
N LEU A 30 5.43 4.22 -14.08
CA LEU A 30 6.84 4.11 -14.48
C LEU A 30 7.04 3.06 -15.56
N ALA A 31 6.43 1.87 -15.40
CA ALA A 31 6.49 0.81 -16.40
C ALA A 31 5.92 1.28 -17.75
N SER A 32 4.76 1.94 -17.75
CA SER A 32 4.14 2.46 -18.97
C SER A 32 4.97 3.59 -19.61
N VAL A 33 5.58 4.47 -18.81
CA VAL A 33 6.50 5.51 -19.30
C VAL A 33 7.77 4.91 -19.93
N ILE A 34 8.34 3.86 -19.33
CA ILE A 34 9.50 3.15 -19.88
C ILE A 34 9.14 2.51 -21.22
N VAL A 35 7.98 1.86 -21.31
CA VAL A 35 7.47 1.27 -22.55
C VAL A 35 7.22 2.34 -23.62
N TYR A 36 6.65 3.48 -23.23
CA TYR A 36 6.44 4.62 -24.11
C TYR A 36 7.74 5.16 -24.69
N PHE A 37 8.79 5.31 -23.88
CA PHE A 37 10.10 5.73 -24.38
C PHE A 37 10.72 4.73 -25.37
N LYS A 38 10.36 3.44 -25.25
CA LYS A 38 10.96 2.37 -26.05
C LYS A 38 10.19 2.07 -27.35
N ILE A 39 8.87 2.22 -27.36
CA ILE A 39 7.98 1.79 -28.46
C ILE A 39 7.10 2.95 -28.98
N ASN A 40 7.15 4.14 -28.34
CA ASN A 40 6.27 5.30 -28.60
C ASN A 40 4.77 5.03 -28.36
N THR A 41 4.42 3.86 -27.82
CA THR A 41 3.06 3.47 -27.49
C THR A 41 2.86 3.53 -25.97
N PHE A 42 1.92 4.37 -25.52
CA PHE A 42 1.54 4.45 -24.12
C PHE A 42 0.41 3.46 -23.87
N ASP A 43 0.77 2.23 -23.55
CA ASP A 43 -0.20 1.20 -23.14
C ASP A 43 -0.29 1.21 -21.61
N PHE A 44 -1.31 1.88 -21.09
CA PHE A 44 -1.62 1.91 -19.66
C PHE A 44 -2.93 1.18 -19.44
N ASN A 45 -2.84 -0.12 -19.12
CA ASN A 45 -4.02 -0.94 -18.93
C ASN A 45 -4.50 -0.89 -17.47
N TRP A 46 -5.39 0.06 -17.17
CA TRP A 46 -6.07 0.17 -15.87
C TRP A 46 -6.79 -1.12 -15.47
N SER A 47 -7.24 -1.93 -16.44
CA SER A 47 -7.96 -3.17 -16.18
C SER A 47 -7.06 -4.27 -15.60
N GLU A 48 -5.74 -4.17 -15.77
CA GLU A 48 -4.77 -5.12 -15.23
C GLU A 48 -4.07 -4.55 -14.00
N ALA A 49 -3.81 -3.23 -14.00
CA ALA A 49 -3.19 -2.53 -12.87
C ALA A 49 -4.06 -2.51 -11.60
N LEU A 50 -5.38 -2.32 -11.73
CA LEU A 50 -6.30 -2.30 -10.59
C LEU A 50 -6.39 -3.64 -9.84
N PRO A 51 -6.65 -4.79 -10.49
CA PRO A 51 -6.73 -6.07 -9.79
C PRO A 51 -5.39 -6.48 -9.18
N ASP A 52 -4.26 -6.17 -9.84
CA ASP A 52 -2.94 -6.47 -9.28
C ASP A 52 -2.63 -5.57 -8.07
N ALA A 53 -2.97 -4.27 -8.14
CA ALA A 53 -2.88 -3.36 -7.01
C ALA A 53 -3.79 -3.75 -5.84
N PHE A 54 -4.98 -4.28 -6.11
CA PHE A 54 -5.87 -4.83 -5.08
C PHE A 54 -5.33 -6.11 -4.47
N ARG A 55 -4.69 -6.97 -5.26
CA ARG A 55 -4.09 -8.22 -4.78
C ARG A 55 -2.85 -7.95 -3.94
N VAL A 56 -1.92 -7.14 -4.45
CA VAL A 56 -0.69 -6.74 -3.77
C VAL A 56 -1.02 -5.84 -2.57
N GLY A 57 -1.93 -4.89 -2.73
CA GLY A 57 -2.41 -4.02 -1.66
C GLY A 57 -3.22 -4.78 -0.60
N GLY A 58 -3.98 -5.80 -0.99
CA GLY A 58 -4.73 -6.66 -0.06
C GLY A 58 -3.81 -7.55 0.77
N VAL A 59 -2.88 -8.26 0.13
CA VAL A 59 -1.89 -9.12 0.81
C VAL A 59 -0.89 -8.28 1.61
N GLY A 60 -0.34 -7.23 1.01
CA GLY A 60 0.57 -6.30 1.68
C GLY A 60 -0.12 -5.56 2.83
N GLY A 61 -1.35 -5.09 2.61
CA GLY A 61 -2.15 -4.40 3.63
C GLY A 61 -2.56 -5.30 4.80
N THR A 62 -2.86 -6.58 4.56
CA THR A 62 -3.16 -7.54 5.64
C THR A 62 -1.93 -7.89 6.46
N ILE A 63 -0.77 -8.12 5.83
CA ILE A 63 0.50 -8.38 6.53
C ILE A 63 0.90 -7.17 7.37
N LEU A 64 0.84 -5.97 6.81
CA LEU A 64 1.18 -4.73 7.51
C LEU A 64 0.18 -4.41 8.61
N GLY A 65 -1.12 -4.63 8.37
CA GLY A 65 -2.17 -4.52 9.37
C GLY A 65 -1.97 -5.46 10.56
N LEU A 66 -1.61 -6.73 10.30
CA LEU A 66 -1.26 -7.70 11.34
C LEU A 66 0.01 -7.30 12.11
N GLY A 67 1.06 -6.88 11.41
CA GLY A 67 2.29 -6.41 12.04
C GLY A 67 2.06 -5.19 12.94
N LEU A 68 1.20 -4.27 12.53
CA LEU A 68 0.83 -3.10 13.31
C LEU A 68 -0.03 -3.47 14.53
N TRP A 69 -0.98 -4.39 14.37
CA TRP A 69 -1.81 -4.90 15.45
C TRP A 69 -0.96 -5.56 16.55
N ILE A 70 0.02 -6.39 16.16
CA ILE A 70 0.97 -7.01 17.10
C ILE A 70 1.81 -5.95 17.82
N LYS A 71 2.32 -4.94 17.11
CA LYS A 71 3.09 -3.83 17.70
C LYS A 71 2.26 -3.06 18.75
N ALA A 72 1.00 -2.75 18.44
CA ALA A 72 0.09 -2.08 19.36
C ALA A 72 -0.13 -2.92 20.63
N LYS A 73 -0.43 -4.21 20.46
CA LYS A 73 -0.61 -5.17 21.56
C LYS A 73 0.61 -5.30 22.45
N LEU A 74 1.81 -5.25 21.88
CA LEU A 74 3.09 -5.29 22.61
C LEU A 74 3.35 -4.01 23.39
N GLN A 75 3.03 -2.85 22.83
CA GLN A 75 3.20 -1.59 23.54
C GLN A 75 2.17 -1.38 24.66
N GLU A 76 0.95 -1.92 24.56
CA GLU A 76 -0.02 -1.92 25.67
C GLU A 76 0.39 -2.82 26.85
N ARG A 77 1.31 -3.77 26.62
CA ARG A 77 1.79 -4.72 27.64
C ARG A 77 3.13 -4.30 28.26
N LYS A 78 3.67 -3.14 27.87
CA LYS A 78 4.87 -2.50 28.41
C LYS A 78 4.50 -1.34 29.32
#